data_AF-A0A0D0C054-F1
#
_entry.id   AF-A0A0D0C054-F1
#
_cell.length_a   1.000
_cell.length_b   1.000
_cell.length_c   1.000
_cell.angle_alpha   90.00
_cell.angle_beta   90.00
_cell.angle_gamma   90.00
#
_symmetry.space_group_name_H-M   'P 1'
#
loop_
_entity.id
_entity.type
_entity.pdbx_description
1 polymer ?
#
loop_
_entity_poly.entity_id
_entity_poly.type
_entity_poly.pdbx_seq_one_letter_code
_entity_poly.pdbx_strand_id
1 'polypeptide(L)'
;MAVMSQEAQADEDFPQDGENEVTLIAVAIVGEAEISRQIPMDQLTILTSSINFGDASYDSQGHRAIYNLVSSLASSDPSSTPPPSLIFYAARNILFPSFILGQIPDLLNILSAIDAYRRFSALKADDVLEWQKYYQDAQKEGRHNDVRTLTDKEARRLRDFVARKGGHRKEYVLLLRSLVQLYIYYLWTAPESCLLGKRLNDFFPGSIEGIDKPSSLLFHVDLSDEEAASFMQLKDECQRWMNLVVDWESKREARGEEQGLSKEHMETKYIDDFREAFPPPFDPLELVKNVDIYVNKVQDMVRKLQDWFGPASNVV
;
A
#
# COMPACT_ATOMS: atom_id res chain seq x y z
N MET A 1 -35.99 49.94 -2.83
CA MET A 1 -35.54 48.54 -2.66
C MET A 1 -34.06 48.54 -3.00
N ALA A 2 -33.11 48.70 -2.08
CA ALA A 2 -32.72 47.74 -1.01
C ALA A 2 -32.53 46.34 -1.64
N VAL A 3 -31.34 45.70 -1.67
CA VAL A 3 -30.22 45.68 -0.70
C VAL A 3 -28.88 45.37 -1.43
N MET A 4 -27.83 46.06 -0.96
CA MET A 4 -26.37 45.77 -0.98
C MET A 4 -26.03 44.30 -0.67
N SER A 5 -24.92 43.70 -1.10
CA SER A 5 -23.56 43.87 -0.54
C SER A 5 -22.57 43.08 -1.42
N GLN A 6 -21.49 43.66 -1.91
CA GLN A 6 -20.18 43.88 -1.25
C GLN A 6 -19.33 42.61 -1.06
N GLU A 7 -18.12 42.71 -1.62
CA GLU A 7 -16.97 41.81 -1.55
C GLU A 7 -16.54 41.52 -0.11
N ALA A 8 -15.90 40.36 0.08
CA ALA A 8 -14.95 40.13 1.16
C ALA A 8 -13.83 39.21 0.65
N GLN A 9 -12.72 39.83 0.23
CA GLN A 9 -11.38 39.29 0.45
C GLN A 9 -11.13 39.25 1.96
N ALA A 10 -10.59 38.13 2.45
CA ALA A 10 -9.95 37.96 3.76
C ALA A 10 -9.36 36.54 3.77
N ASP A 11 -8.18 36.23 4.28
CA ASP A 11 -7.03 36.98 4.76
C ASP A 11 -5.97 35.86 4.86
N GLU A 12 -4.91 35.94 4.07
CA GLU A 12 -3.70 35.15 4.32
C GLU A 12 -2.85 35.94 5.31
N ASP A 13 -3.12 35.76 6.60
CA ASP A 13 -2.22 36.22 7.67
C ASP A 13 -1.89 35.04 8.57
N PHE A 14 -0.70 34.48 8.35
CA PHE A 14 0.00 33.64 9.33
C PHE A 14 0.56 34.56 10.42
N PRO A 15 0.31 34.30 11.72
CA PRO A 15 1.19 34.83 12.74
C PRO A 15 2.51 34.02 12.67
N GLN A 16 3.54 34.63 12.09
CA GLN A 16 4.92 34.38 12.50
C GLN A 16 5.13 35.16 13.79
N ASP A 17 5.06 34.49 14.94
CA ASP A 17 5.71 34.97 16.16
C ASP A 17 5.81 33.87 17.21
N GLY A 18 6.99 33.78 17.82
CA GLY A 18 7.20 33.19 19.13
C GLY A 18 7.76 31.78 19.14
N GLU A 19 9.09 31.68 19.16
CA GLU A 19 9.82 30.58 19.79
C GLU A 19 9.13 30.19 21.11
N ASN A 20 8.54 29.00 21.16
CA ASN A 20 8.09 28.38 22.39
C ASN A 20 8.26 26.88 22.24
N GLU A 21 9.04 26.30 23.14
CA GLU A 21 9.43 24.89 23.19
C GLU A 21 8.22 23.94 23.04
N VAL A 22 8.00 23.44 21.81
CA VAL A 22 6.94 22.50 21.46
C VAL A 22 7.43 21.07 21.70
N THR A 23 7.41 20.58 22.94
CA THR A 23 7.74 19.17 23.18
C THR A 23 7.17 18.70 24.51
N LEU A 24 5.92 18.24 24.58
CA LEU A 24 5.49 17.42 25.73
C LEU A 24 4.35 16.42 25.45
N ILE A 25 3.35 16.71 24.60
CA ILE A 25 2.44 15.63 24.12
C ILE A 25 3.19 14.71 23.14
N ALA A 26 4.01 15.28 22.25
CA ALA A 26 4.90 14.50 21.39
C ALA A 26 5.92 13.71 22.22
N VAL A 27 6.47 14.26 23.31
CA VAL A 27 7.44 13.54 24.17
C VAL A 27 6.77 12.49 25.06
N ALA A 28 5.50 12.60 25.44
CA ALA A 28 4.82 11.50 26.13
C ALA A 28 4.47 10.34 25.17
N ILE A 29 4.12 10.66 23.92
CA ILE A 29 3.74 9.66 22.89
C ILE A 29 4.98 9.07 22.18
N VAL A 30 6.09 9.81 22.12
CA VAL A 30 7.41 9.36 21.62
C VAL A 30 8.33 8.90 22.76
N GLY A 31 8.12 9.34 24.00
CA GLY A 31 8.97 8.98 25.16
C GLY A 31 8.73 7.59 25.71
N GLU A 32 7.58 6.97 25.42
CA GLU A 32 7.38 5.53 25.60
C GLU A 32 7.55 4.75 24.28
N ALA A 33 7.75 5.44 23.16
CA ALA A 33 8.11 4.85 21.87
C ALA A 33 9.57 5.17 21.58
N GLU A 34 10.46 4.37 22.16
CA GLU A 34 11.90 4.30 21.94
C GLU A 34 12.23 4.04 20.44
N ILE A 35 11.91 4.99 19.57
CA ILE A 35 12.01 4.98 18.10
C ILE A 35 12.84 6.20 17.65
N SER A 36 13.81 6.62 18.47
CA SER A 36 14.87 7.56 18.06
C SER A 36 16.27 7.17 18.52
N ARG A 37 16.44 5.91 18.98
CA ARG A 37 17.74 5.28 19.13
C ARG A 37 17.75 3.96 18.40
N GLN A 38 17.89 3.96 17.06
CA GLN A 38 18.44 2.86 16.25
C GLN A 38 18.32 3.10 14.72
N ILE A 39 18.70 4.29 14.24
CA ILE A 39 19.07 4.43 12.82
C ILE A 39 20.56 4.74 12.78
N PRO A 40 21.42 3.79 12.38
CA PRO A 40 22.81 4.12 12.06
C PRO A 40 22.80 5.08 10.86
N MET A 41 23.32 6.30 11.06
CA MET A 41 23.49 7.34 10.02
C MET A 41 24.26 6.83 8.79
N ASP A 42 24.97 5.71 8.92
CA ASP A 42 25.79 5.09 7.89
C ASP A 42 24.96 4.52 6.73
N GLN A 43 23.71 4.07 6.97
CA GLN A 43 22.80 3.55 5.94
C GLN A 43 22.12 4.65 5.12
N LEU A 44 21.80 5.77 5.76
CA LEU A 44 21.27 6.97 5.09
C LEU A 44 22.32 7.57 4.15
N THR A 45 23.59 7.58 4.55
CA THR A 45 24.70 8.12 3.75
C THR A 45 24.94 7.31 2.46
N ILE A 46 24.71 5.99 2.48
CA ILE A 46 24.75 5.12 1.28
C ILE A 46 23.58 5.42 0.34
N LEU A 47 22.40 5.72 0.87
CA LEU A 47 21.22 6.12 0.11
C LEU A 47 21.39 7.51 -0.54
N THR A 48 21.84 8.53 0.19
CA THR A 48 22.07 9.87 -0.40
C THR A 48 23.22 9.89 -1.41
N SER A 49 24.24 9.05 -1.22
CA SER A 49 25.33 8.94 -2.21
C SER A 49 24.94 8.15 -3.45
N SER A 50 23.98 7.21 -3.35
CA SER A 50 23.42 6.47 -4.49
C SER A 50 22.33 7.25 -5.25
N ILE A 51 21.76 8.29 -4.63
CA ILE A 51 20.72 9.18 -5.21
C ILE A 51 21.33 10.42 -5.90
N ASN A 52 22.67 10.53 -6.00
CA ASN A 52 23.29 11.57 -6.82
C ASN A 52 23.07 11.26 -8.31
N PHE A 53 21.97 11.81 -8.83
CA PHE A 53 21.56 11.83 -10.23
C PHE A 53 22.66 12.44 -11.11
N GLY A 54 23.43 11.56 -11.75
CA GLY A 54 24.20 11.84 -12.95
C GLY A 54 23.54 11.18 -14.16
N ASP A 55 22.72 11.96 -14.85
CA ASP A 55 22.29 11.78 -16.23
C ASP A 55 21.18 10.76 -16.57
N ALA A 56 20.38 11.14 -17.57
CA ALA A 56 19.06 10.63 -17.93
C ALA A 56 19.06 9.24 -18.61
N SER A 57 19.39 8.20 -17.84
CA SER A 57 19.21 6.80 -18.22
C SER A 57 18.51 6.05 -17.09
N TYR A 58 17.53 5.21 -17.43
CA TYR A 58 16.81 4.34 -16.49
C TYR A 58 17.82 3.51 -15.67
N ASP A 59 18.09 3.93 -14.44
CA ASP A 59 19.06 3.27 -13.56
C ASP A 59 18.45 2.01 -12.94
N SER A 60 18.53 0.93 -13.71
CA SER A 60 18.17 -0.42 -13.29
C SER A 60 18.90 -0.88 -12.01
N GLN A 61 20.03 -0.27 -11.67
CA GLN A 61 20.87 -0.65 -10.52
C GLN A 61 20.39 0.02 -9.23
N GLY A 62 20.05 1.32 -9.28
CA GLY A 62 19.38 2.03 -8.18
C GLY A 62 18.00 1.46 -7.85
N HIS A 63 17.21 1.09 -8.86
CA HIS A 63 15.92 0.42 -8.65
C HIS A 63 16.10 -0.97 -8.00
N ARG A 64 17.07 -1.76 -8.47
CA ARG A 64 17.38 -3.07 -7.89
C ARG A 64 17.82 -2.97 -6.43
N ALA A 65 18.52 -1.91 -6.02
CA ALA A 65 18.88 -1.68 -4.63
C ALA A 65 17.64 -1.42 -3.76
N ILE A 66 16.66 -0.66 -4.24
CA ILE A 66 15.39 -0.42 -3.55
C ILE A 66 14.59 -1.73 -3.41
N TYR A 67 14.52 -2.55 -4.48
CA TYR A 67 13.84 -3.85 -4.44
C TYR A 67 14.53 -4.88 -3.54
N ASN A 68 15.87 -4.89 -3.50
CA ASN A 68 16.64 -5.72 -2.58
C ASN A 68 16.42 -5.28 -1.14
N LEU A 69 16.38 -3.97 -0.88
CA LEU A 69 16.06 -3.42 0.43
C LEU A 69 14.66 -3.84 0.85
N VAL A 70 13.65 -3.63 0.00
CA VAL A 70 12.26 -4.03 0.30
C VAL A 70 12.13 -5.55 0.52
N SER A 71 12.84 -6.36 -0.26
CA SER A 71 12.88 -7.83 -0.09
C SER A 71 13.56 -8.25 1.22
N SER A 72 14.57 -7.50 1.69
CA SER A 72 15.25 -7.77 2.97
C SER A 72 14.43 -7.40 4.22
N LEU A 73 13.29 -6.71 4.05
CA LEU A 73 12.36 -6.37 5.15
C LEU A 73 11.45 -7.52 5.55
N ALA A 74 11.35 -8.55 4.71
CA ALA A 74 10.68 -9.80 5.08
C ALA A 74 11.41 -10.53 6.24
N SER A 75 12.64 -10.13 6.56
CA SER A 75 13.42 -10.60 7.71
C SER A 75 13.26 -9.71 8.95
N SER A 76 12.25 -10.03 9.76
CA SER A 76 12.16 -10.04 11.24
C SER A 76 12.69 -8.90 12.15
N ASP A 77 13.40 -7.87 11.69
CA ASP A 77 13.91 -6.81 12.58
C ASP A 77 13.04 -5.53 12.47
N PRO A 78 12.29 -5.16 13.53
CA PRO A 78 11.44 -3.96 13.53
C PRO A 78 12.24 -2.64 13.42
N SER A 79 13.54 -2.65 13.71
CA SER A 79 14.44 -1.49 13.52
C SER A 79 14.78 -1.20 12.04
N SER A 80 14.43 -2.12 11.14
CA SER A 80 14.76 -2.08 9.71
C SER A 80 13.63 -1.50 8.83
N THR A 81 12.51 -1.08 9.41
CA THR A 81 11.34 -0.63 8.62
C THR A 81 11.71 0.59 7.77
N PRO A 82 11.57 0.53 6.43
CA PRO A 82 12.08 1.56 5.53
C PRO A 82 11.23 2.82 5.65
N PRO A 83 11.80 4.01 5.42
CA PRO A 83 11.05 5.25 5.42
C PRO A 83 9.76 5.15 4.57
N PRO A 84 8.60 5.63 5.07
CA PRO A 84 7.33 5.57 4.34
C PRO A 84 7.43 6.12 2.91
N SER A 85 8.23 7.18 2.72
CA SER A 85 8.49 7.79 1.41
C SER A 85 9.05 6.81 0.38
N LEU A 86 9.94 5.89 0.78
CA LEU A 86 10.50 4.87 -0.11
C LEU A 86 9.45 3.83 -0.51
N ILE A 87 8.59 3.42 0.43
CA ILE A 87 7.51 2.47 0.15
C ILE A 87 6.50 3.07 -0.84
N PHE A 88 6.08 4.32 -0.63
CA PHE A 88 5.17 5.00 -1.56
C PHE A 88 5.81 5.23 -2.92
N TYR A 89 7.11 5.52 -2.97
CA TYR A 89 7.85 5.65 -4.23
C TYR A 89 7.93 4.32 -4.99
N ALA A 90 8.24 3.22 -4.29
CA ALA A 90 8.28 1.88 -4.87
C ALA A 90 6.93 1.48 -5.47
N ALA A 91 5.81 1.74 -4.76
CA ALA A 91 4.46 1.50 -5.29
C ALA A 91 4.24 2.27 -6.60
N ARG A 92 4.56 3.57 -6.63
CA ARG A 92 4.37 4.41 -7.83
C ARG A 92 5.21 3.96 -9.02
N ASN A 93 6.42 3.46 -8.78
CA ASN A 93 7.28 2.94 -9.86
C ASN A 93 6.74 1.66 -10.51
N ILE A 94 5.95 0.86 -9.79
CA ILE A 94 5.28 -0.31 -10.38
C ILE A 94 4.06 0.14 -11.19
N LEU A 95 3.37 1.19 -10.73
CA LEU A 95 2.12 1.69 -11.31
C LEU A 95 2.33 2.61 -12.54
N PHE A 96 3.42 3.39 -12.56
CA PHE A 96 3.64 4.47 -13.53
C PHE A 96 5.05 4.44 -14.16
N PRO A 97 5.22 4.92 -15.41
CA PRO A 97 4.20 5.50 -16.30
C PRO A 97 3.26 4.45 -16.93
N SER A 98 3.63 3.18 -16.86
CA SER A 98 2.83 2.05 -17.32
C SER A 98 2.86 0.94 -16.28
N PHE A 99 1.71 0.33 -16.00
CA PHE A 99 1.62 -0.69 -14.97
C PHE A 99 2.37 -1.97 -15.34
N ILE A 100 3.31 -2.38 -14.49
CA ILE A 100 4.15 -3.56 -14.69
C ILE A 100 3.46 -4.80 -14.09
N LEU A 101 2.63 -5.49 -14.88
CA LEU A 101 1.86 -6.67 -14.43
C LEU A 101 2.73 -7.76 -13.80
N GLY A 102 3.93 -8.00 -14.33
CA GLY A 102 4.89 -8.98 -13.79
C GLY A 102 5.33 -8.69 -12.34
N GLN A 103 5.20 -7.45 -11.87
CA GLN A 103 5.57 -7.01 -10.52
C GLN A 103 4.38 -6.93 -9.55
N ILE A 104 3.20 -7.45 -9.92
CA ILE A 104 2.06 -7.50 -8.99
C ILE A 104 2.41 -8.20 -7.65
N PRO A 105 3.18 -9.31 -7.61
CA PRO A 105 3.57 -9.91 -6.33
C PRO A 105 4.34 -8.94 -5.42
N ASP A 106 5.24 -8.15 -5.99
CA ASP A 106 6.01 -7.14 -5.23
C ASP A 106 5.09 -6.00 -4.78
N LEU A 107 4.17 -5.57 -5.65
CA LEU A 107 3.16 -4.56 -5.30
C LEU A 107 2.25 -5.03 -4.16
N LEU A 108 1.85 -6.31 -4.12
CA LEU A 108 1.06 -6.86 -3.01
C LEU A 108 1.81 -6.74 -1.67
N ASN A 109 3.11 -7.07 -1.65
CA ASN A 109 3.95 -6.91 -0.46
C ASN A 109 4.13 -5.45 -0.06
N ILE A 110 4.36 -4.55 -1.03
CA ILE A 110 4.44 -3.11 -0.81
C ILE A 110 3.12 -2.59 -0.23
N LEU A 111 1.97 -3.04 -0.75
CA LEU A 111 0.66 -2.66 -0.23
C LEU A 111 0.43 -3.17 1.19
N SER A 112 0.95 -4.35 1.56
CA SER A 112 0.92 -4.82 2.95
C SER A 112 1.73 -3.92 3.88
N ALA A 113 2.91 -3.46 3.45
CA ALA A 113 3.68 -2.48 4.20
C ALA A 113 2.94 -1.13 4.33
N ILE A 114 2.25 -0.69 3.27
CA ILE A 114 1.39 0.50 3.31
C ILE A 114 0.23 0.32 4.28
N ASP A 115 -0.45 -0.84 4.30
CA ASP A 115 -1.53 -1.09 5.27
C ASP A 115 -1.01 -1.14 6.71
N ALA A 116 0.21 -1.66 6.93
CA ALA A 116 0.86 -1.59 8.24
C ALA A 116 1.04 -0.13 8.70
N TYR A 117 1.50 0.77 7.82
CA TYR A 117 1.56 2.20 8.11
C TYR A 117 0.19 2.82 8.38
N ARG A 118 -0.84 2.42 7.63
CA ARG A 118 -2.21 2.85 7.89
C ARG A 118 -2.68 2.42 9.28
N ARG A 119 -2.46 1.16 9.67
CA ARG A 119 -2.82 0.63 11.00
C ARG A 119 -2.09 1.36 12.12
N PHE A 120 -0.78 1.52 11.97
CA PHE A 120 0.04 2.27 12.93
C PHE A 120 -0.48 3.70 13.09
N SER A 121 -0.76 4.37 11.98
CA SER A 121 -1.27 5.74 11.99
C SER A 121 -2.66 5.82 12.66
N ALA A 122 -3.54 4.84 12.39
CA ALA A 122 -4.85 4.70 13.07
C ALA A 122 -4.71 4.54 14.58
N LEU A 123 -3.82 3.66 15.03
CA LEU A 123 -3.55 3.43 16.44
C LEU A 123 -3.03 4.70 17.11
N LYS A 124 -2.04 5.37 16.52
CA LYS A 124 -1.49 6.61 17.09
C LYS A 124 -2.50 7.74 17.12
N ALA A 125 -3.39 7.81 16.13
CA ALA A 125 -4.50 8.76 16.16
C ALA A 125 -5.48 8.47 17.31
N ASP A 126 -5.78 7.19 17.58
CA ASP A 126 -6.60 6.77 18.73
C ASP A 126 -5.90 7.17 20.05
N ASP A 127 -4.62 6.82 20.24
CA ASP A 127 -3.85 7.15 21.44
C ASP A 127 -3.85 8.67 21.71
N VAL A 128 -3.58 9.48 20.68
CA VAL A 128 -3.56 10.94 20.79
C VAL A 128 -4.91 11.49 21.25
N LEU A 129 -6.04 10.93 20.77
CA LEU A 129 -7.37 11.37 21.19
C LEU A 129 -7.66 11.01 22.65
N GLU A 130 -7.16 9.88 23.13
CA GLU A 130 -7.26 9.50 24.55
C GLU A 130 -6.43 10.43 25.44
N TRP A 131 -5.18 10.70 25.05
CA TRP A 131 -4.31 11.64 25.76
C TRP A 131 -4.87 13.06 25.75
N GLN A 132 -5.43 13.50 24.62
CA GLN A 132 -6.13 14.77 24.51
C GLN A 132 -7.22 14.90 25.58
N LYS A 133 -8.05 13.87 25.75
CA LYS A 133 -9.11 13.87 26.75
C LYS A 133 -8.54 13.94 28.17
N TYR A 134 -7.52 13.13 28.46
CA TYR A 134 -6.85 13.12 29.76
C TYR A 134 -6.30 14.50 30.14
N TYR A 135 -5.54 15.15 29.25
CA TYR A 135 -4.95 16.45 29.52
C TYR A 135 -5.99 17.57 29.60
N GLN A 136 -7.05 17.52 28.78
CA GLN A 136 -8.16 18.46 28.89
C GLN A 136 -8.87 18.36 30.24
N ASP A 137 -9.05 17.16 30.78
CA ASP A 137 -9.67 16.96 32.08
C ASP A 137 -8.73 17.38 33.22
N ALA A 138 -7.44 17.07 33.13
CA ALA A 138 -6.42 17.53 34.08
C ALA A 138 -6.34 19.07 34.14
N GLN A 139 -6.41 19.75 32.99
CA GLN A 139 -6.39 21.22 32.90
C GLN A 139 -7.61 21.87 33.56
N LYS A 140 -8.80 21.26 33.44
CA LYS A 140 -10.00 21.72 34.15
C LYS A 140 -9.84 21.64 35.67
N GLU A 141 -9.04 20.69 36.15
CA GLU A 141 -8.69 20.52 37.56
C GLU A 141 -7.49 21.38 38.00
N GLY A 142 -6.95 22.22 37.11
CA GLY A 142 -5.80 23.09 37.38
C GLY A 142 -4.44 22.39 37.36
N ARG A 143 -4.36 21.17 36.81
CA ARG A 143 -3.12 20.39 36.64
C ARG A 143 -2.65 20.43 35.18
N HIS A 144 -1.34 20.38 34.93
CA HIS A 144 -0.77 20.29 33.56
C HIS A 144 -1.20 21.41 32.59
N ASN A 145 -1.28 22.66 33.07
CA ASN A 145 -1.62 23.83 32.24
C ASN A 145 -0.53 24.21 31.22
N ASP A 146 0.66 23.63 31.35
CA ASP A 146 1.80 23.76 30.44
C ASP A 146 1.67 22.88 29.19
N VAL A 147 0.77 21.89 29.20
CA VAL A 147 0.63 20.93 28.11
C VAL A 147 -0.28 21.49 27.00
N ARG A 148 0.27 21.76 25.81
CA ARG A 148 -0.53 22.16 24.64
C ARG A 148 -1.44 21.00 24.21
N THR A 149 -2.75 21.19 24.32
CA THR A 149 -3.75 20.28 23.75
C THR A 149 -4.05 20.62 22.29
N LEU A 150 -4.56 19.65 21.53
CA LEU A 150 -5.04 19.86 20.16
C LEU A 150 -6.15 20.90 20.12
N THR A 151 -6.16 21.69 19.06
CA THR A 151 -7.30 22.54 18.69
C THR A 151 -8.51 21.71 18.32
N ASP A 152 -9.72 22.28 18.41
CA ASP A 152 -10.95 21.60 17.98
C ASP A 152 -10.92 21.18 16.50
N LYS A 153 -10.17 21.90 15.67
CA LYS A 153 -10.01 21.58 14.25
C LYS A 153 -9.13 20.34 14.06
N GLU A 154 -8.01 20.26 14.78
CA GLU A 154 -7.10 19.10 14.76
C GLU A 154 -7.79 17.85 15.34
N ALA A 155 -8.43 17.99 16.51
CA ALA A 155 -9.15 16.88 17.14
C ALA A 155 -10.31 16.37 16.28
N ARG A 156 -11.05 17.24 15.59
CA ARG A 156 -12.09 16.83 14.61
C ARG A 156 -11.50 16.02 13.46
N ARG A 157 -10.43 16.51 12.85
CA ARG A 157 -9.76 15.80 11.73
C ARG A 157 -9.23 14.44 12.15
N LEU A 158 -8.68 14.33 13.36
CA LEU A 158 -8.17 13.08 13.90
C LEU A 158 -9.30 12.08 14.20
N ARG A 159 -10.44 12.56 14.71
CA ARG A 159 -11.65 11.73 14.85
C ARG A 159 -12.19 11.23 13.52
N ASP A 160 -12.26 12.09 12.51
CA ASP A 160 -12.71 11.70 11.15
C ASP A 160 -11.82 10.60 10.57
N PHE A 161 -10.53 10.70 10.81
CA PHE A 161 -9.53 9.73 10.40
C PHE A 161 -9.74 8.36 11.07
N VAL A 162 -9.88 8.36 12.40
CA VAL A 162 -10.16 7.15 13.18
C VAL A 162 -11.48 6.52 12.73
N ALA A 163 -12.52 7.33 12.53
CA ALA A 163 -13.83 6.85 12.12
C ALA A 163 -13.80 6.11 10.77
N ARG A 164 -12.87 6.45 9.87
CA ARG A 164 -12.73 5.84 8.55
C ARG A 164 -11.84 4.60 8.51
N LYS A 165 -11.22 4.19 9.64
CA LYS A 165 -10.23 3.09 9.67
C LYS A 165 -10.75 1.77 9.09
N GLY A 166 -12.01 1.44 9.34
CA GLY A 166 -12.64 0.22 8.80
C GLY A 166 -12.93 0.29 7.29
N GLY A 167 -13.27 1.46 6.76
CA GLY A 167 -13.49 1.66 5.33
C GLY A 167 -12.22 1.45 4.52
N HIS A 168 -11.10 2.01 4.98
CA HIS A 168 -9.80 1.85 4.32
C HIS A 168 -9.30 0.39 4.33
N ARG A 169 -9.58 -0.39 5.38
CA ARG A 169 -9.22 -1.82 5.41
C ARG A 169 -9.99 -2.61 4.35
N LYS A 170 -11.29 -2.34 4.18
CA LYS A 170 -12.10 -2.97 3.12
C LYS A 170 -11.57 -2.64 1.72
N GLU A 171 -11.21 -1.38 1.48
CA GLU A 171 -10.58 -0.96 0.22
C GLU A 171 -9.28 -1.73 -0.05
N TYR A 172 -8.40 -1.82 0.96
CA TYR A 172 -7.15 -2.59 0.87
C TYR A 172 -7.39 -4.05 0.47
N VAL A 173 -8.28 -4.76 1.18
CA VAL A 173 -8.55 -6.18 0.90
C VAL A 173 -9.13 -6.37 -0.51
N LEU A 174 -10.01 -5.48 -0.96
CA LEU A 174 -10.54 -5.51 -2.32
C LEU A 174 -9.43 -5.33 -3.37
N LEU A 175 -8.51 -4.38 -3.15
CA LEU A 175 -7.36 -4.18 -4.05
C LEU A 175 -6.49 -5.43 -4.14
N LEU A 176 -6.18 -6.08 -3.01
CA LEU A 176 -5.41 -7.32 -3.02
C LEU A 176 -6.10 -8.39 -3.87
N ARG A 177 -7.41 -8.61 -3.68
CA ARG A 177 -8.18 -9.60 -4.43
C ARG A 177 -8.14 -9.32 -5.94
N SER A 178 -8.39 -8.08 -6.33
CA SER A 178 -8.39 -7.67 -7.74
C SER A 178 -7.01 -7.83 -8.38
N LEU A 179 -5.94 -7.48 -7.66
CA LEU A 179 -4.57 -7.68 -8.12
C LEU A 179 -4.21 -9.16 -8.29
N VAL A 180 -4.61 -10.02 -7.33
CA VAL A 180 -4.41 -11.47 -7.42
C VAL A 180 -5.12 -12.05 -8.64
N GLN A 181 -6.39 -11.71 -8.86
CA GLN A 181 -7.16 -12.16 -10.03
C GLN A 181 -6.53 -11.69 -11.34
N LEU A 182 -6.18 -10.41 -11.43
CA LEU A 182 -5.54 -9.86 -12.63
C LEU A 182 -4.19 -10.53 -12.91
N TYR A 183 -3.41 -10.84 -11.87
CA TYR A 183 -2.13 -11.49 -12.05
C TYR A 183 -2.24 -12.96 -12.46
N ILE A 184 -3.23 -13.70 -11.93
CA ILE A 184 -3.53 -15.06 -12.39
C ILE A 184 -3.94 -15.04 -13.88
N TYR A 185 -4.79 -14.09 -14.28
CA TYR A 185 -5.14 -13.87 -15.68
C TYR A 185 -3.92 -13.57 -16.55
N TYR A 186 -3.05 -12.65 -16.12
CA TYR A 186 -1.81 -12.30 -16.79
C TYR A 186 -0.92 -13.53 -16.99
N LEU A 187 -0.66 -14.28 -15.91
CA LEU A 187 0.23 -15.43 -15.92
C LEU A 187 -0.20 -16.51 -16.90
N TRP A 188 -1.49 -16.67 -17.17
CA TRP A 188 -1.98 -17.70 -18.08
C TRP A 188 -1.36 -17.56 -19.49
N THR A 189 -1.17 -16.33 -19.95
CA THR A 189 -0.67 -16.03 -21.30
C THR A 189 0.75 -15.45 -21.32
N ALA A 190 1.34 -15.24 -20.15
CA ALA A 190 2.66 -14.66 -20.02
C ALA A 190 3.77 -15.70 -20.26
N PRO A 191 4.99 -15.27 -20.66
CA PRO A 191 6.16 -16.14 -20.72
C PRO A 191 6.47 -16.84 -19.38
N GLU A 192 6.06 -16.23 -18.27
CA GLU A 192 6.20 -16.77 -16.92
C GLU A 192 5.07 -17.71 -16.49
N SER A 193 4.25 -18.22 -17.41
CA SER A 193 3.12 -19.12 -17.10
C SER A 193 3.51 -20.36 -16.29
N CYS A 194 4.75 -20.84 -16.45
CA CYS A 194 5.31 -21.93 -15.64
C CYS A 194 5.34 -21.62 -14.12
N LEU A 195 5.29 -20.34 -13.73
CA LEU A 195 5.24 -19.92 -12.34
C LEU A 195 3.83 -19.97 -11.75
N LEU A 196 2.78 -20.21 -12.54
CA LEU A 196 1.39 -20.15 -12.09
C LEU A 196 1.13 -21.05 -10.88
N GLY A 197 1.55 -22.32 -10.92
CA GLY A 197 1.39 -23.23 -9.78
C GLY A 197 2.08 -22.73 -8.50
N LYS A 198 3.32 -22.21 -8.63
CA LYS A 198 4.04 -21.61 -7.49
C LYS A 198 3.28 -20.40 -6.94
N ARG A 199 2.79 -19.52 -7.81
CA ARG A 199 2.09 -18.29 -7.42
C ARG A 199 0.71 -18.56 -6.84
N LEU A 200 0.00 -19.59 -7.31
CA LEU A 200 -1.24 -20.04 -6.68
C LEU A 200 -1.01 -20.49 -5.23
N ASN A 201 0.11 -21.17 -4.94
CA ASN A 201 0.45 -21.50 -3.56
C ASN A 201 0.81 -20.27 -2.72
N ASP A 202 1.46 -19.26 -3.31
CA ASP A 202 1.69 -17.97 -2.63
C ASP A 202 0.36 -17.27 -2.30
N PHE A 203 -0.58 -17.19 -3.25
CA PHE A 203 -1.87 -16.53 -3.05
C PHE A 203 -2.83 -17.31 -2.15
N PHE A 204 -2.80 -18.63 -2.22
CA PHE A 204 -3.70 -19.53 -1.52
C PHE A 204 -2.91 -20.67 -0.86
N PRO A 205 -2.23 -20.43 0.27
CA PRO A 205 -1.40 -21.43 0.94
C PRO A 205 -2.20 -22.70 1.29
N GLY A 206 -1.57 -23.87 1.12
CA GLY A 206 -2.22 -25.16 1.36
C GLY A 206 -3.18 -25.61 0.25
N SER A 207 -3.20 -24.91 -0.89
CA SER A 207 -4.06 -25.29 -2.03
C SER A 207 -3.49 -26.40 -2.90
N ILE A 208 -2.18 -26.65 -2.82
CA ILE A 208 -1.50 -27.67 -3.61
C ILE A 208 -0.96 -28.73 -2.65
N GLU A 209 -1.46 -29.96 -2.77
CA GLU A 209 -1.00 -31.08 -1.96
C GLU A 209 0.52 -31.30 -2.14
N GLY A 210 1.23 -31.46 -1.04
CA GLY A 210 2.69 -31.68 -1.03
C GLY A 210 3.54 -30.41 -1.09
N ILE A 211 2.94 -29.21 -1.13
CA ILE A 211 3.65 -27.93 -0.99
C ILE A 211 3.36 -27.32 0.38
N ASP A 212 4.12 -27.73 1.40
CA ASP A 212 4.06 -27.16 2.77
C ASP A 212 4.86 -25.85 2.92
N LYS A 213 5.10 -25.14 1.81
CA LYS A 213 5.83 -23.87 1.89
C LYS A 213 4.90 -22.75 2.34
N PRO A 214 5.28 -21.96 3.36
CA PRO A 214 4.52 -20.77 3.73
C PRO A 214 4.52 -19.78 2.56
N SER A 215 3.45 -18.97 2.49
CA SER A 215 3.37 -17.90 1.49
C SER A 215 4.55 -16.95 1.62
N SER A 216 5.08 -16.50 0.49
CA SER A 216 6.00 -15.37 0.44
C SER A 216 5.32 -13.99 0.54
N LEU A 217 3.98 -13.96 0.56
CA LEU A 217 3.20 -12.72 0.54
C LEU A 217 2.80 -12.29 1.95
N LEU A 218 3.11 -11.04 2.28
CA LEU A 218 2.98 -10.50 3.64
C LEU A 218 1.53 -10.26 4.06
N PHE A 219 0.59 -10.11 3.12
CA PHE A 219 -0.80 -9.81 3.46
C PHE A 219 -1.48 -10.92 4.25
N HIS A 220 -1.02 -12.17 4.16
CA HIS A 220 -1.59 -13.30 4.92
C HIS A 220 -1.37 -13.20 6.42
N VAL A 221 -0.41 -12.40 6.87
CA VAL A 221 -0.03 -12.30 8.29
C VAL A 221 -1.10 -11.61 9.12
N ASP A 222 -1.85 -10.68 8.54
CA ASP A 222 -2.74 -9.78 9.28
C ASP A 222 -4.22 -9.85 8.86
N LEU A 223 -4.60 -10.83 8.04
CA LEU A 223 -6.00 -11.04 7.66
C LEU A 223 -6.83 -11.45 8.88
N SER A 224 -8.03 -10.88 9.02
CA SER A 224 -9.05 -11.43 9.92
C SER A 224 -9.60 -12.75 9.38
N ASP A 225 -10.30 -13.50 10.22
CA ASP A 225 -10.94 -14.76 9.80
C ASP A 225 -11.94 -14.54 8.65
N GLU A 226 -12.68 -13.42 8.65
CA GLU A 226 -13.60 -13.06 7.58
C GLU A 226 -12.86 -12.70 6.28
N GLU A 227 -11.73 -11.99 6.39
CA GLU A 227 -10.89 -11.65 5.24
C GLU A 227 -10.23 -12.91 4.65
N ALA A 228 -9.71 -13.80 5.50
CA ALA A 228 -9.17 -15.09 5.09
C ALA A 228 -10.24 -15.96 4.41
N ALA A 229 -11.45 -16.03 4.96
CA ALA A 229 -12.58 -16.71 4.34
C ALA A 229 -12.94 -16.10 2.98
N SER A 230 -12.86 -14.76 2.84
CA SER A 230 -13.01 -14.08 1.55
C SER A 230 -11.95 -14.55 0.55
N PHE A 231 -10.69 -14.68 0.94
CA PHE A 231 -9.64 -15.23 0.07
C PHE A 231 -9.87 -16.69 -0.32
N MET A 232 -10.50 -17.50 0.53
CA MET A 232 -10.93 -18.85 0.15
C MET A 232 -12.03 -18.82 -0.93
N GLN A 233 -12.97 -17.87 -0.85
CA GLN A 233 -13.94 -17.68 -1.94
C GLN A 233 -13.25 -17.24 -3.24
N LEU A 234 -12.24 -16.37 -3.14
CA LEU A 234 -11.42 -15.96 -4.29
C LEU A 234 -10.71 -17.15 -4.93
N LYS A 235 -10.14 -18.04 -4.13
CA LYS A 235 -9.54 -19.29 -4.60
C LYS A 235 -10.53 -20.09 -5.43
N ASP A 236 -11.75 -20.28 -4.92
CA ASP A 236 -12.79 -21.05 -5.62
C ASP A 236 -13.23 -20.39 -6.92
N GLU A 237 -13.29 -19.05 -6.96
CA GLU A 237 -13.54 -18.26 -8.17
C GLU A 237 -12.43 -18.46 -9.21
N CYS A 238 -11.17 -18.30 -8.80
CA CYS A 238 -10.01 -18.50 -9.65
C CYS A 238 -9.94 -19.95 -10.17
N GLN A 239 -10.19 -20.94 -9.32
CA GLN A 239 -10.18 -22.34 -9.72
C GLN A 239 -11.27 -22.65 -10.75
N ARG A 240 -12.49 -22.16 -10.55
CA ARG A 240 -13.58 -22.30 -11.54
C ARG A 240 -13.21 -21.66 -12.86
N TRP A 241 -12.66 -20.45 -12.83
CA TRP A 241 -12.22 -19.76 -14.04
C TRP A 241 -11.11 -20.55 -14.76
N MET A 242 -10.07 -21.02 -14.06
CA MET A 242 -9.00 -21.81 -14.67
C MET A 242 -9.52 -23.10 -15.31
N ASN A 243 -10.47 -23.80 -14.66
CA ASN A 243 -11.08 -24.99 -15.25
C ASN A 243 -11.84 -24.66 -16.55
N LEU A 244 -12.53 -23.52 -16.62
CA LEU A 244 -13.19 -23.07 -17.86
C LEU A 244 -12.19 -22.79 -18.97
N VAL A 245 -11.03 -22.23 -18.63
CA VAL A 245 -9.95 -21.97 -19.59
C VAL A 245 -9.39 -23.29 -20.13
N VAL A 246 -9.09 -24.27 -19.27
CA VAL A 246 -8.61 -25.60 -19.68
C VAL A 246 -9.60 -26.31 -20.61
N ASP A 247 -10.90 -26.25 -20.28
CA ASP A 247 -11.97 -26.80 -21.12
C ASP A 247 -12.03 -26.10 -22.48
N TRP A 248 -11.85 -24.78 -22.50
CA TRP A 248 -11.83 -23.99 -23.74
C TRP A 248 -10.59 -24.32 -24.59
N GLU A 249 -9.41 -24.44 -23.99
CA GLU A 249 -8.17 -24.83 -24.67
C GLU A 249 -8.32 -26.18 -25.35
N SER A 250 -8.83 -27.18 -24.61
CA SER A 250 -9.07 -28.53 -25.13
C SER A 250 -10.00 -28.51 -26.35
N LYS A 251 -11.08 -27.71 -26.30
CA LYS A 251 -12.02 -27.55 -27.42
C LYS A 251 -11.39 -26.79 -28.59
N ARG A 252 -10.52 -25.82 -28.33
CA ARG A 252 -9.83 -25.04 -29.37
C ARG A 252 -8.84 -25.92 -30.13
N GLU A 253 -8.06 -26.73 -29.41
CA GLU A 253 -7.13 -27.69 -30.00
C GLU A 253 -7.87 -28.70 -30.88
N ALA A 254 -8.94 -29.31 -30.38
CA ALA A 254 -9.75 -30.25 -31.16
C ALA A 254 -10.29 -29.63 -32.47
N ARG A 255 -10.82 -28.39 -32.41
CA ARG A 255 -11.28 -27.68 -33.62
C ARG A 255 -10.15 -27.38 -34.61
N GLY A 256 -8.97 -27.02 -34.11
CA GLY A 256 -7.82 -26.76 -34.96
C GLY A 256 -7.30 -28.02 -35.67
N GLU A 257 -7.31 -29.15 -34.96
CA GLU A 257 -7.00 -30.47 -35.53
C GLU A 257 -8.03 -30.88 -36.61
N GLU A 258 -9.32 -30.70 -36.35
CA GLU A 258 -10.40 -30.96 -37.33
C GLU A 258 -10.27 -30.08 -38.59
N GLN A 259 -9.76 -28.86 -38.45
CA GLN A 259 -9.52 -27.92 -39.55
C GLN A 259 -8.17 -28.14 -40.25
N GLY A 260 -7.36 -29.10 -39.81
CA GLY A 260 -6.04 -29.39 -40.38
C GLY A 260 -5.01 -28.27 -40.16
N LEU A 261 -5.19 -27.45 -39.13
CA LEU A 261 -4.24 -26.39 -38.78
C LEU A 261 -2.98 -26.98 -38.13
N SER A 262 -1.81 -26.43 -38.47
CA SER A 262 -0.58 -26.78 -37.77
C SER A 262 -0.56 -26.22 -36.34
N LYS A 263 0.19 -26.86 -35.45
CA LYS A 263 0.39 -26.37 -34.07
C LYS A 263 0.93 -24.94 -34.02
N GLU A 264 1.91 -24.62 -34.88
CA GLU A 264 2.47 -23.27 -35.00
C GLU A 264 1.41 -22.22 -35.38
N HIS A 265 0.47 -22.57 -36.26
CA HIS A 265 -0.62 -21.67 -36.63
C HIS A 265 -1.59 -21.42 -35.46
N MET A 266 -1.88 -22.45 -34.66
CA MET A 266 -2.72 -22.34 -33.47
C MET A 266 -2.04 -21.53 -32.36
N GLU A 267 -0.74 -21.70 -32.17
CA GLU A 267 0.05 -20.97 -31.17
C GLU A 267 0.13 -19.47 -31.51
N THR A 268 0.28 -19.12 -32.78
CA THR A 268 0.39 -17.71 -33.22
C THR A 268 -0.85 -16.89 -32.87
N LYS A 269 -2.04 -17.51 -32.89
CA LYS A 269 -3.31 -16.85 -32.57
C LYS A 269 -3.77 -17.05 -31.12
N TYR A 270 -3.03 -17.84 -30.35
CA TYR A 270 -3.41 -18.25 -29.00
C TYR A 270 -3.85 -17.07 -28.13
N ILE A 271 -3.02 -16.02 -28.08
CA ILE A 271 -3.21 -14.89 -27.16
C ILE A 271 -4.44 -14.05 -27.57
N ASP A 272 -4.63 -13.85 -28.86
CA ASP A 272 -5.76 -13.06 -29.37
C ASP A 272 -7.07 -13.82 -29.15
N ASP A 273 -7.11 -15.11 -29.51
CA ASP A 273 -8.26 -15.99 -29.27
C ASP A 273 -8.60 -16.07 -27.77
N PHE A 274 -7.56 -16.14 -26.91
CA PHE A 274 -7.73 -16.17 -25.46
C PHE A 274 -8.34 -14.86 -24.95
N ARG A 275 -7.84 -13.70 -25.39
CA ARG A 275 -8.35 -12.39 -24.95
C ARG A 275 -9.78 -12.12 -25.42
N GLU A 276 -10.15 -12.66 -26.59
CA GLU A 276 -11.52 -12.60 -27.09
C GLU A 276 -12.46 -13.47 -26.24
N ALA A 277 -12.05 -14.70 -25.92
CA ALA A 277 -12.86 -15.63 -25.13
C ALA A 277 -12.93 -15.24 -23.64
N PHE A 278 -11.84 -14.71 -23.11
CA PHE A 278 -11.66 -14.33 -21.72
C PHE A 278 -11.10 -12.91 -21.64
N PRO A 279 -11.96 -11.88 -21.59
CA PRO A 279 -11.51 -10.53 -21.32
C PRO A 279 -10.89 -10.44 -19.92
N PRO A 280 -9.98 -9.47 -19.68
CA PRO A 280 -9.41 -9.25 -18.35
C PRO A 280 -10.50 -9.08 -17.29
N PRO A 281 -10.31 -9.61 -16.06
CA PRO A 281 -11.32 -9.54 -15.01
C PRO A 281 -11.62 -8.10 -14.56
N PHE A 282 -10.68 -7.18 -14.79
CA PHE A 282 -10.78 -5.76 -14.48
C PHE A 282 -10.05 -4.94 -15.55
N ASP A 283 -10.46 -3.68 -15.72
CA ASP A 283 -9.65 -2.71 -16.46
C ASP A 283 -8.36 -2.41 -15.66
N PRO A 284 -7.16 -2.72 -16.20
CA PRO A 284 -5.91 -2.44 -15.51
C PRO A 284 -5.73 -0.96 -15.17
N LEU A 285 -6.25 -0.03 -15.98
CA LEU A 285 -6.12 1.40 -15.74
C LEU A 285 -6.98 1.85 -14.55
N GLU A 286 -8.19 1.31 -14.44
CA GLU A 286 -9.06 1.56 -13.29
C GLU A 286 -8.45 0.99 -12.01
N LEU A 287 -7.87 -0.21 -12.08
CA LEU A 287 -7.19 -0.81 -10.93
C LEU A 287 -5.99 0.02 -10.48
N VAL A 288 -5.14 0.47 -11.40
CA VAL A 288 -4.00 1.37 -11.11
C VAL A 288 -4.47 2.64 -10.42
N LYS A 289 -5.54 3.27 -10.92
CA LYS A 289 -6.14 4.46 -10.31
C LYS A 289 -6.61 4.17 -8.89
N ASN A 290 -7.27 3.05 -8.65
CA ASN A 290 -7.74 2.68 -7.32
C ASN A 290 -6.59 2.40 -6.34
N VAL A 291 -5.51 1.76 -6.81
CA VAL A 291 -4.30 1.56 -6.02
C VAL A 291 -3.67 2.92 -5.68
N ASP A 292 -3.46 3.80 -6.65
CA ASP A 292 -2.86 5.12 -6.42
C ASP A 292 -3.71 5.97 -5.45
N ILE A 293 -5.04 5.94 -5.57
CA ILE A 293 -5.94 6.60 -4.62
C ILE A 293 -5.70 6.08 -3.19
N TYR A 294 -5.62 4.76 -3.01
CA TYR A 294 -5.37 4.17 -1.69
C TYR A 294 -3.98 4.55 -1.15
N VAL A 295 -2.94 4.48 -1.98
CA VAL A 295 -1.57 4.89 -1.64
C VAL A 295 -1.54 6.35 -1.20
N ASN A 296 -2.17 7.25 -1.95
CA ASN A 296 -2.24 8.68 -1.63
C ASN A 296 -3.00 8.94 -0.32
N LYS A 297 -4.11 8.23 -0.09
CA LYS A 297 -4.85 8.31 1.19
C LYS A 297 -3.92 7.98 2.36
N VAL A 298 -3.21 6.85 2.31
CA VAL A 298 -2.32 6.44 3.41
C VAL A 298 -1.11 7.35 3.55
N GLN A 299 -0.55 7.84 2.44
CA GLN A 299 0.53 8.81 2.49
C GLN A 299 0.10 10.12 3.16
N ASP A 300 -1.08 10.63 2.82
CA ASP A 300 -1.65 11.82 3.47
C ASP A 300 -1.92 11.60 4.96
N MET A 301 -2.32 10.38 5.33
CA MET A 301 -2.51 9.98 6.72
C MET A 301 -1.19 10.08 7.50
N VAL A 302 -0.12 9.46 6.98
CA VAL A 302 1.21 9.48 7.59
C VAL A 302 1.76 10.91 7.67
N ARG A 303 1.70 11.66 6.57
CA ARG A 303 2.19 13.05 6.51
C ARG A 303 1.51 13.94 7.55
N LYS A 304 0.18 13.89 7.69
CA LYS A 304 -0.54 14.73 8.66
C LYS A 304 -0.12 14.45 10.10
N LEU A 305 0.11 13.19 10.45
CA LEU A 305 0.60 12.84 11.78
C LEU A 305 2.03 13.33 12.00
N GLN A 306 2.89 13.25 10.97
CA GLN A 306 4.24 13.81 11.02
C GLN A 306 4.21 15.34 11.13
N ASP A 307 3.31 16.03 10.44
CA ASP A 307 3.18 17.49 10.52
C ASP A 307 2.69 17.94 11.91
N TRP A 308 1.84 17.16 12.56
CA TRP A 308 1.28 17.50 13.89
C TRP A 308 2.16 17.10 15.06
N PHE A 309 2.93 16.01 14.92
CA PHE A 309 3.64 15.38 16.04
C PHE A 309 5.11 15.06 15.74
N GLY A 310 5.58 15.33 14.52
CA GLY A 310 6.98 15.17 14.16
C GLY A 310 7.87 16.09 15.00
N PRO A 311 9.17 15.74 15.14
CA PRO A 311 10.12 16.64 15.77
C PRO A 311 10.05 17.98 15.03
N ALA A 312 9.94 19.07 15.79
CA ALA A 312 10.00 20.40 15.22
C ALA A 312 11.24 20.45 14.33
N SER A 313 11.05 20.67 13.04
CA SER A 313 12.14 20.85 12.09
C SER A 313 13.00 21.96 12.67
N ASN A 314 14.15 21.62 13.23
CA ASN A 314 15.17 22.59 13.59
C ASN A 314 15.64 23.20 12.26
N VAL A 315 14.95 24.25 11.84
CA VAL A 315 15.42 25.16 10.81
C VAL A 315 16.60 25.88 11.47
N VAL A 316 17.80 25.35 11.18
CA VAL A 316 19.06 26.08 11.36
C VAL A 316 19.23 26.98 10.15
#